data_AF-A0A2M8PL84-F1
#
_entry.id   AF-A0A2M8PL84-F1
#
_cell.length_a   1.000
_cell.length_b   1.000
_cell.length_c   1.000
_cell.angle_alpha   90.00
_cell.angle_beta   90.00
_cell.angle_gamma   90.00
#
_symmetry.space_group_name_H-M   'P 1'
#
loop_
_entity.id
_entity.type
_entity.pdbx_description
1 polymer ?
#
loop_
_entity_poly.entity_id
_entity_poly.type
_entity_poly.pdbx_seq_one_letter_code
_entity_poly.pdbx_strand_id
1 'polypeptide(L)'
;IAQPTTLRARRLTSLFHLGVVWGFTFYFLVNLGDTLNGLIPNYTFLEGSGIIFELYKLIGDVLSVVVLVGIVYFIIRRIYLPNKKELEYHDNVLLHPKVKEGRIFTDSMIVAFFILFHVGARFLGEAAAVAQHGPDLAMPFATLVSPLFGGMDEQGLILARHIFWWVALGGIFLFLPYFPYTKHFH
;
A
#
# COMPACT_ATOMS: atom_id res chain seq x y z
N ILE A 1 -24.98 17.07 -24.76
CA ILE A 1 -24.02 17.32 -23.65
C ILE A 1 -23.39 15.98 -23.32
N ALA A 2 -22.09 15.80 -23.52
CA ALA A 2 -21.41 14.52 -23.23
C ALA A 2 -21.08 14.40 -21.74
N GLN A 3 -21.16 13.19 -21.19
CA GLN A 3 -20.76 12.92 -19.81
C GLN A 3 -19.25 13.19 -19.64
N PRO A 4 -18.83 14.04 -18.69
CA PRO A 4 -17.42 14.32 -18.47
C PRO A 4 -16.70 13.07 -17.92
N THR A 5 -15.43 12.90 -18.29
CA THR A 5 -14.58 11.82 -17.73
C THR A 5 -14.42 11.99 -16.22
N THR A 6 -14.16 10.90 -15.51
CA THR A 6 -13.92 10.90 -14.05
C THR A 6 -12.75 11.81 -13.68
N LEU A 7 -11.67 11.82 -14.48
CA LEU A 7 -10.52 12.70 -14.28
C LEU A 7 -10.89 14.18 -14.40
N ARG A 8 -11.82 14.54 -15.29
CA ARG A 8 -12.28 15.93 -15.44
C ARG A 8 -13.26 16.33 -14.34
N ALA A 9 -14.17 15.42 -13.97
CA ALA A 9 -15.20 15.68 -12.96
C ALA A 9 -14.64 15.66 -11.52
N ARG A 10 -13.66 14.80 -11.24
CA ARG A 10 -13.10 14.54 -9.90
C ARG A 10 -11.59 14.35 -9.98
N ARG A 11 -10.89 15.40 -10.42
CA ARG A 11 -9.46 15.36 -10.73
C ARG A 11 -8.60 14.82 -9.60
N LEU A 12 -8.75 15.38 -8.39
CA LEU A 12 -7.93 15.00 -7.24
C LEU A 12 -8.13 13.52 -6.86
N THR A 13 -9.38 13.09 -6.72
CA THR A 13 -9.72 11.69 -6.39
C THR A 13 -9.21 10.73 -7.46
N SER A 14 -9.29 11.11 -8.74
CA SER A 14 -8.81 10.29 -9.86
C SER A 14 -7.29 10.17 -9.87
N LEU A 15 -6.55 11.24 -9.53
CA LEU A 15 -5.09 11.21 -9.44
C LEU A 15 -4.60 10.31 -8.30
N PHE A 16 -5.20 10.42 -7.11
CA PHE A 16 -4.88 9.50 -6.01
C PHE A 16 -5.23 8.06 -6.35
N HIS A 17 -6.37 7.82 -7.01
CA HIS A 17 -6.73 6.48 -7.45
C HIS A 17 -5.72 5.92 -8.45
N LEU A 18 -5.27 6.73 -9.41
CA LEU A 18 -4.27 6.32 -10.39
C LEU A 18 -2.94 5.95 -9.73
N GLY A 19 -2.49 6.76 -8.75
CA GLY A 19 -1.29 6.47 -7.97
C GLY A 19 -1.42 5.14 -7.20
N VAL A 20 -2.57 4.91 -6.57
CA VAL A 20 -2.87 3.65 -5.89
C VAL A 20 -2.85 2.46 -6.86
N VAL A 21 -3.49 2.56 -8.02
CA VAL A 21 -3.51 1.49 -9.04
C VAL A 21 -2.09 1.14 -9.51
N TRP A 22 -1.28 2.13 -9.89
CA TRP A 22 0.10 1.87 -10.30
C TRP A 22 0.95 1.28 -9.18
N GLY A 23 0.76 1.77 -7.96
CA GLY A 23 1.38 1.20 -6.77
C GLY A 23 1.04 -0.27 -6.60
N PHE A 24 -0.24 -0.64 -6.61
CA PHE A 24 -0.67 -2.03 -6.48
C PHE A 24 -0.17 -2.93 -7.60
N THR A 25 -0.20 -2.46 -8.85
CA THR A 25 0.35 -3.20 -9.98
C THR A 25 1.84 -3.50 -9.79
N PHE A 26 2.62 -2.50 -9.37
CA PHE A 26 4.04 -2.70 -9.09
C PHE A 26 4.27 -3.59 -7.86
N TYR A 27 3.39 -3.51 -6.86
CA TYR A 27 3.49 -4.31 -5.65
C TYR A 27 3.30 -5.81 -5.89
N PHE A 28 2.72 -6.26 -7.01
CA PHE A 28 2.80 -7.67 -7.40
C PHE A 28 4.25 -8.13 -7.59
N LEU A 29 5.08 -7.29 -8.23
CA LEU A 29 6.52 -7.57 -8.40
C LEU A 29 7.26 -7.48 -7.08
N VAL A 30 6.96 -6.47 -6.25
CA VAL A 30 7.57 -6.32 -4.92
C VAL A 30 7.26 -7.53 -4.04
N ASN A 31 5.98 -7.93 -3.97
CA ASN A 31 5.54 -9.07 -3.16
C ASN A 31 6.15 -10.38 -3.65
N LEU A 32 6.32 -10.54 -4.97
CA LEU A 32 7.06 -11.67 -5.53
C LEU A 32 8.52 -11.66 -5.04
N GLY A 33 9.20 -10.51 -5.13
CA GLY A 33 10.57 -10.34 -4.66
C GLY A 33 10.72 -10.64 -3.17
N ASP A 34 9.86 -10.07 -2.33
CA ASP A 34 9.85 -10.27 -0.87
C ASP A 34 9.57 -11.72 -0.48
N THR A 35 8.70 -12.40 -1.24
CA THR A 35 8.41 -13.83 -1.06
C THR A 35 9.63 -14.68 -1.41
N LEU A 36 10.26 -14.44 -2.56
CA LEU A 36 11.43 -15.20 -2.99
C LEU A 36 12.61 -14.99 -2.05
N ASN A 37 12.87 -13.74 -1.65
CA ASN A 37 13.93 -13.39 -0.71
C ASN A 37 13.73 -14.04 0.67
N GLY A 38 12.49 -14.06 1.17
CA GLY A 38 12.20 -14.59 2.50
C GLY A 38 12.09 -16.12 2.56
N LEU A 39 11.70 -16.78 1.47
CA LEU A 39 11.47 -18.23 1.45
C LEU A 39 12.62 -19.05 0.87
N ILE A 40 13.46 -18.47 0.00
CA ILE A 40 14.58 -19.18 -0.62
C ILE A 40 15.88 -18.77 0.08
N PRO A 41 16.57 -19.69 0.77
CA PRO A 41 17.83 -19.38 1.44
C PRO A 41 18.88 -18.84 0.46
N ASN A 42 19.58 -17.78 0.85
CA ASN A 42 20.63 -17.11 0.06
C ASN A 42 20.17 -16.56 -1.31
N TYR A 43 18.87 -16.43 -1.54
CA TYR A 43 18.35 -15.80 -2.74
C TYR A 43 18.15 -14.30 -2.51
N THR A 44 18.57 -13.50 -3.47
CA THR A 44 18.33 -12.06 -3.46
C THR A 44 17.77 -11.60 -4.81
N PHE A 45 16.56 -11.05 -4.77
CA PHE A 45 15.75 -10.72 -5.92
C PHE A 45 16.31 -9.49 -6.63
N LEU A 46 16.69 -9.65 -7.90
CA LEU A 46 17.27 -8.62 -8.76
C LEU A 46 18.60 -8.02 -8.27
N GLU A 47 19.15 -8.46 -7.14
CA GLU A 47 20.45 -7.99 -6.67
C GLU A 47 21.54 -8.33 -7.70
N GLY A 48 22.48 -7.42 -7.91
CA GLY A 48 23.52 -7.56 -8.94
C GLY A 48 23.08 -7.21 -10.37
N SER A 49 21.81 -6.88 -10.62
CA SER A 49 21.34 -6.42 -11.94
C SER A 49 21.66 -4.95 -12.27
N GLY A 50 22.43 -4.28 -11.41
CA GLY A 50 22.87 -2.89 -11.59
C GLY A 50 21.69 -1.91 -11.62
N ILE A 51 21.57 -1.14 -12.71
CA ILE A 51 20.55 -0.09 -12.84
C ILE A 51 19.11 -0.60 -12.69
N ILE A 52 18.84 -1.85 -13.06
CA ILE A 52 17.50 -2.44 -12.94
C ILE A 52 17.10 -2.56 -11.46
N PHE A 53 18.03 -2.97 -10.60
CA PHE A 53 17.80 -3.07 -9.16
C PHE A 53 17.59 -1.69 -8.52
N GLU A 54 18.40 -0.69 -8.91
CA GLU A 54 18.25 0.68 -8.43
C GLU A 54 16.89 1.29 -8.84
N LEU A 55 16.44 1.05 -10.08
CA LEU A 55 15.12 1.47 -10.53
C LEU A 55 14.00 0.73 -9.79
N TYR A 56 14.16 -0.57 -9.55
CA TYR A 56 13.20 -1.36 -8.76
C TYR A 56 13.03 -0.80 -7.35
N LYS A 57 14.14 -0.51 -6.65
CA LYS A 57 14.13 0.12 -5.33
C LYS A 57 13.45 1.49 -5.37
N LEU A 58 13.84 2.35 -6.32
CA LEU A 58 13.30 3.72 -6.43
C LEU A 58 11.81 3.75 -6.72
N ILE A 59 11.36 2.95 -7.69
CA ILE A 59 9.94 2.88 -8.03
C ILE A 59 9.16 2.31 -6.84
N GLY A 60 9.69 1.27 -6.17
CA GLY A 60 9.08 0.70 -4.99
C GLY A 60 8.95 1.70 -3.84
N ASP A 61 10.02 2.42 -3.53
CA ASP A 61 10.07 3.41 -2.46
C ASP A 61 9.08 4.57 -2.70
N VAL A 62 9.09 5.15 -3.90
CA VAL A 62 8.18 6.23 -4.30
C VAL A 62 6.72 5.76 -4.28
N LEU A 63 6.43 4.59 -4.89
CA LEU A 63 5.06 4.09 -4.97
C LEU A 63 4.50 3.69 -3.61
N SER A 64 5.35 3.24 -2.67
CA SER A 64 4.94 2.98 -1.29
C SER A 64 4.33 4.22 -0.65
N VAL A 65 5.02 5.36 -0.74
CA VAL A 65 4.53 6.63 -0.20
C VAL A 65 3.27 7.10 -0.93
N VAL A 66 3.25 7.01 -2.27
CA VAL A 66 2.06 7.38 -3.08
C VAL A 66 0.83 6.57 -2.66
N VAL A 67 0.97 5.26 -2.47
CA VAL A 67 -0.13 4.39 -2.02
C VAL A 67 -0.57 4.77 -0.61
N LEU A 68 0.35 4.91 0.34
CA LEU A 68 0.01 5.25 1.73
C LEU A 68 -0.71 6.60 1.83
N VAL A 69 -0.20 7.63 1.17
CA VAL A 69 -0.85 8.95 1.11
C VAL A 69 -2.21 8.86 0.42
N GLY A 70 -2.31 8.10 -0.67
CA GLY A 70 -3.57 7.88 -1.39
C GLY A 70 -4.63 7.22 -0.53
N ILE A 71 -4.29 6.17 0.21
CA ILE A 71 -5.23 5.48 1.11
C ILE A 71 -5.64 6.38 2.27
N VAL A 72 -4.72 7.12 2.88
CA VAL A 72 -5.05 8.11 3.91
C VAL A 72 -6.04 9.15 3.35
N TYR A 73 -5.80 9.68 2.15
CA TYR A 73 -6.74 10.56 1.47
C TYR A 73 -8.13 9.92 1.30
N PHE A 74 -8.20 8.66 0.85
CA PHE A 74 -9.49 7.97 0.65
C PHE A 74 -10.23 7.70 1.97
N ILE A 75 -9.53 7.38 3.05
CA ILE A 75 -10.12 7.24 4.39
C ILE A 75 -10.69 8.58 4.83
N ILE A 76 -9.89 9.65 4.75
CA ILE A 76 -10.33 11.00 5.16
C ILE A 76 -11.53 11.43 4.31
N ARG A 77 -11.49 11.21 2.98
CA ARG A 77 -12.61 11.51 2.07
C ARG A 77 -13.88 10.76 2.44
N ARG A 78 -13.77 9.53 2.94
CA ARG A 78 -14.92 8.69 3.28
C ARG A 78 -15.54 9.04 4.63
N ILE A 79 -14.74 9.42 5.62
CA ILE A 79 -15.22 9.66 7.00
C ILE A 79 -15.56 11.14 7.22
N TYR A 80 -14.69 12.05 6.77
CA TYR A 80 -14.69 13.45 7.20
C TYR A 80 -15.12 14.46 6.14
N LEU A 81 -14.90 14.20 4.83
CA LEU A 81 -15.26 15.20 3.82
C LEU A 81 -16.78 15.31 3.58
N PRO A 82 -17.29 16.53 3.33
CA PRO A 82 -18.72 16.84 3.25
C PRO A 82 -19.45 16.28 2.01
N ASN A 83 -18.75 15.70 1.05
CA ASN A 83 -19.34 15.10 -0.17
C ASN A 83 -19.98 13.72 0.08
N LYS A 84 -20.62 13.53 1.25
CA LYS A 84 -21.34 12.30 1.60
C LYS A 84 -22.50 12.03 0.66
N LYS A 85 -23.15 13.07 0.13
CA LYS A 85 -24.22 12.93 -0.88
C LYS A 85 -23.78 12.17 -2.14
N GLU A 86 -22.52 12.26 -2.56
CA GLU A 86 -22.01 11.48 -3.71
C GLU A 86 -21.76 10.00 -3.38
N LEU A 87 -21.72 9.66 -2.09
CA LEU A 87 -21.44 8.34 -1.53
C LEU A 87 -22.68 7.69 -0.94
N GLU A 88 -23.79 8.42 -0.89
CA GLU A 88 -25.10 7.97 -0.43
C GLU A 88 -25.94 7.54 -1.64
N TYR A 89 -26.84 6.59 -1.38
CA TYR A 89 -27.80 6.15 -2.38
C TYR A 89 -29.10 6.93 -2.19
N HIS A 90 -29.78 7.26 -3.28
CA HIS A 90 -31.13 7.82 -3.20
C HIS A 90 -32.12 6.76 -2.70
N ASP A 91 -33.16 7.19 -1.98
CA ASP A 91 -34.15 6.31 -1.36
C ASP A 91 -34.92 5.45 -2.37
N ASN A 92 -35.01 5.90 -3.63
CA ASN A 92 -35.67 5.18 -4.71
C ASN A 92 -34.80 4.08 -5.35
N VAL A 93 -33.57 3.87 -4.89
CA VAL A 93 -32.66 2.84 -5.40
C VAL A 93 -32.82 1.55 -4.59
N LEU A 94 -33.16 0.45 -5.28
CA LEU A 94 -33.21 -0.87 -4.67
C LEU A 94 -31.79 -1.37 -4.38
N LEU A 95 -31.45 -1.44 -3.09
CA LEU A 95 -30.16 -1.96 -2.62
C LEU A 95 -30.31 -3.37 -2.04
N HIS A 96 -29.31 -4.21 -2.29
CA HIS A 96 -29.17 -5.49 -1.60
C HIS A 96 -29.11 -5.27 -0.06
N PRO A 97 -29.74 -6.10 0.78
CA PRO A 97 -29.82 -5.89 2.24
C PRO A 97 -28.47 -5.58 2.90
N LYS A 98 -27.45 -6.39 2.59
CA LYS A 98 -26.07 -6.17 3.07
C LYS A 98 -25.48 -4.79 2.72
N VAL A 99 -25.86 -4.20 1.58
CA VAL A 99 -25.40 -2.86 1.20
C VAL A 99 -26.11 -1.79 2.04
N LYS A 100 -27.41 -1.98 2.33
CA LYS A 100 -28.18 -1.11 3.24
C LYS A 100 -27.61 -1.13 4.66
N GLU A 101 -27.11 -2.28 5.11
CA GLU A 101 -26.44 -2.47 6.40
C GLU A 101 -25.02 -1.87 6.46
N GLY A 102 -24.56 -1.20 5.40
CA GLY A 102 -23.26 -0.53 5.40
C GLY A 102 -22.07 -1.41 5.05
N ARG A 103 -22.26 -2.61 4.47
CA ARG A 103 -21.15 -3.51 4.10
C ARG A 103 -20.10 -2.88 3.21
N ILE A 104 -20.47 -1.89 2.37
CA ILE A 104 -19.52 -1.14 1.53
C ILE A 104 -18.58 -0.26 2.36
N PHE A 105 -19.04 0.24 3.51
CA PHE A 105 -18.19 0.98 4.44
C PHE A 105 -17.20 0.03 5.11
N THR A 106 -17.71 -1.06 5.70
CA THR A 106 -16.89 -2.08 6.35
C THR A 106 -15.84 -2.65 5.41
N ASP A 107 -16.22 -3.04 4.19
CA ASP A 107 -15.28 -3.54 3.18
C ASP A 107 -14.18 -2.53 2.86
N SER A 108 -14.56 -1.26 2.62
CA SER A 108 -13.58 -0.21 2.38
C SER A 108 -12.61 0.01 3.53
N MET A 109 -13.07 -0.09 4.79
CA MET A 109 -12.19 0.06 5.94
C MET A 109 -11.26 -1.15 6.10
N ILE A 110 -11.77 -2.37 5.94
CA ILE A 110 -10.94 -3.60 6.00
C ILE A 110 -9.83 -3.52 4.96
N VAL A 111 -10.17 -3.20 3.70
CA VAL A 111 -9.17 -3.08 2.63
C VAL A 111 -8.21 -1.93 2.92
N ALA A 112 -8.69 -0.76 3.34
CA ALA A 112 -7.80 0.37 3.64
C ALA A 112 -6.81 0.04 4.79
N PHE A 113 -7.26 -0.62 5.86
CA PHE A 113 -6.39 -1.06 6.94
C PHE A 113 -5.39 -2.11 6.46
N PHE A 114 -5.82 -3.12 5.71
CA PHE A 114 -4.93 -4.10 5.12
C PHE A 114 -3.81 -3.41 4.34
N ILE A 115 -4.14 -2.45 3.48
CA ILE A 115 -3.15 -1.73 2.69
C ILE A 115 -2.18 -0.94 3.58
N LEU A 116 -2.69 -0.19 4.55
CA LEU A 116 -1.85 0.58 5.47
C LEU A 116 -0.87 -0.30 6.23
N PHE A 117 -1.30 -1.45 6.74
CA PHE A 117 -0.43 -2.38 7.44
C PHE A 117 0.52 -3.11 6.50
N HIS A 118 0.04 -3.60 5.35
CA HIS A 118 0.85 -4.35 4.40
C HIS A 118 1.96 -3.48 3.79
N VAL A 119 1.57 -2.39 3.12
CA VAL A 119 2.49 -1.47 2.44
C VAL A 119 3.31 -0.70 3.46
N GLY A 120 2.69 -0.27 4.57
CA GLY A 120 3.38 0.46 5.63
C GLY A 120 4.43 -0.39 6.33
N ALA A 121 4.12 -1.65 6.66
CA ALA A 121 5.11 -2.55 7.24
C ALA A 121 6.26 -2.81 6.27
N ARG A 122 5.97 -3.11 4.99
CA ARG A 122 7.03 -3.30 3.98
C ARG A 122 7.94 -2.08 3.92
N PHE A 123 7.36 -0.88 3.80
CA PHE A 123 8.11 0.38 3.73
C PHE A 123 8.96 0.64 4.99
N LEU A 124 8.40 0.39 6.19
CA LEU A 124 9.15 0.49 7.44
C LEU A 124 10.26 -0.55 7.55
N GLY A 125 10.06 -1.75 7.00
CA GLY A 125 11.10 -2.77 6.88
C GLY A 125 12.29 -2.32 6.03
N GLU A 126 12.03 -1.65 4.90
CA GLU A 126 13.07 -1.04 4.06
C GLU A 126 13.76 0.12 4.79
N ALA A 127 13.02 0.98 5.50
CA ALA A 127 13.61 2.05 6.29
C ALA A 127 14.52 1.53 7.42
N ALA A 128 14.17 0.41 8.05
CA ALA A 128 15.04 -0.28 9.00
C ALA A 128 16.27 -0.90 8.31
N ALA A 129 16.13 -1.43 7.10
CA ALA A 129 17.27 -1.92 6.31
C ALA A 129 18.24 -0.79 5.93
N VAL A 130 17.72 0.40 5.57
CA VAL A 130 18.51 1.61 5.32
C VAL A 130 19.20 2.09 6.60
N ALA A 131 18.52 2.05 7.76
CA ALA A 131 19.15 2.38 9.04
C ALA A 131 20.34 1.45 9.37
N GLN A 132 20.27 0.19 8.94
CA GLN A 132 21.34 -0.80 9.15
C GLN A 132 22.53 -0.62 8.21
N HIS A 133 22.30 -0.34 6.92
CA HIS A 133 23.36 -0.34 5.89
C HIS A 133 23.81 1.06 5.47
N GLY A 134 23.10 2.09 5.91
CA GLY A 134 23.33 3.49 5.57
C GLY A 134 22.40 4.01 4.48
N PRO A 135 22.37 5.34 4.26
CA PRO A 135 21.50 6.01 3.30
C PRO A 135 21.60 5.46 1.88
N ASP A 136 20.47 5.33 1.18
CA ASP A 136 20.40 4.85 -0.20
C ASP A 136 19.68 5.87 -1.10
N LEU A 137 20.36 6.31 -2.17
CA LEU A 137 19.83 7.27 -3.13
C LEU A 137 18.65 6.71 -3.94
N ALA A 138 18.58 5.40 -4.12
CA ALA A 138 17.45 4.73 -4.75
C ALA A 138 16.30 4.47 -3.78
N MET A 139 16.43 4.80 -2.49
CA MET A 139 15.34 4.72 -1.52
C MET A 139 15.22 6.02 -0.73
N PRO A 140 14.92 7.15 -1.39
CA PRO A 140 14.93 8.47 -0.74
C PRO A 140 13.95 8.58 0.43
N PHE A 141 12.75 8.01 0.34
CA PHE A 141 11.75 8.09 1.40
C PHE A 141 12.07 7.15 2.56
N ALA A 142 12.48 5.92 2.29
CA ALA A 142 12.96 5.02 3.34
C ALA A 142 14.18 5.63 4.05
N THR A 143 15.08 6.29 3.32
CA THR A 143 16.21 7.03 3.89
C THR A 143 15.73 8.17 4.81
N LEU A 144 14.75 8.97 4.38
CA LEU A 144 14.18 10.04 5.22
C LEU A 144 13.52 9.51 6.50
N VAL A 145 12.97 8.30 6.46
CA VAL A 145 12.26 7.66 7.58
C VAL A 145 13.17 6.80 8.45
N SER A 146 14.34 6.38 7.93
CA SER A 146 15.32 5.56 8.65
C SER A 146 15.74 6.09 10.03
N PRO A 147 15.78 7.42 10.32
CA PRO A 147 16.09 7.93 11.65
C PRO A 147 15.09 7.50 12.74
N LEU A 148 13.87 7.06 12.39
CA LEU A 148 12.94 6.47 13.35
C LEU A 148 13.50 5.22 14.04
N PHE A 149 14.43 4.53 13.39
CA PHE A 149 15.14 3.37 13.93
C PHE A 149 16.52 3.74 14.51
N GLY A 150 16.81 5.04 14.63
CA GLY A 150 18.05 5.54 15.22
C GLY A 150 18.19 5.11 16.68
N GLY A 151 19.38 4.61 17.03
CA GLY A 151 19.69 4.13 18.38
C GLY A 151 19.33 2.67 18.65
N MET A 152 18.72 1.96 17.69
CA MET A 152 18.65 0.50 17.73
C MET A 152 20.03 -0.11 17.43
N ASP A 153 20.36 -1.18 18.14
CA ASP A 153 21.52 -2.00 17.81
C ASP A 153 21.23 -2.90 16.60
N GLU A 154 22.26 -3.60 16.11
CA GLU A 154 22.14 -4.44 14.92
C GLU A 154 21.07 -5.53 15.09
N GLN A 155 20.97 -6.14 16.27
CA GLN A 155 19.98 -7.15 16.57
C GLN A 155 18.55 -6.59 16.58
N GLY A 156 18.36 -5.39 17.14
CA GLY A 156 17.08 -4.68 17.13
C GLY A 156 16.60 -4.37 15.71
N LEU A 157 17.50 -3.94 14.83
CA LEU A 157 17.17 -3.67 13.43
C LEU A 157 16.79 -4.95 12.67
N ILE A 158 17.52 -6.04 12.88
CA ILE A 158 17.18 -7.35 12.28
C ILE A 158 15.80 -7.82 12.77
N LEU A 159 15.51 -7.71 14.06
CA LEU A 159 14.21 -8.07 14.61
C LEU A 159 13.08 -7.22 14.02
N ALA A 160 13.28 -5.91 13.92
CA ALA A 160 12.31 -5.00 13.31
C ALA A 160 12.02 -5.40 11.86
N ARG A 161 13.06 -5.68 11.07
CA ARG A 161 12.93 -6.17 9.68
C ARG A 161 12.11 -7.45 9.60
N HIS A 162 12.33 -8.43 10.48
CA HIS A 162 11.53 -9.66 10.51
C HIS A 162 10.08 -9.41 10.87
N ILE A 163 9.81 -8.57 11.88
CA ILE A 163 8.43 -8.22 12.28
C ILE A 163 7.71 -7.56 11.11
N PHE A 164 8.33 -6.56 10.48
CA PHE A 164 7.73 -5.87 9.34
C PHE A 164 7.51 -6.77 8.14
N TRP A 165 8.45 -7.67 7.85
CA TRP A 165 8.29 -8.67 6.79
C TRP A 165 7.10 -9.59 7.07
N TRP A 166 6.95 -10.09 8.30
CA TRP A 166 5.79 -10.92 8.67
C TRP A 166 4.47 -10.17 8.63
N VAL A 167 4.43 -8.91 9.06
CA VAL A 167 3.21 -8.09 8.94
C VAL A 167 2.87 -7.85 7.47
N ALA A 168 3.86 -7.55 6.63
CA ALA A 168 3.67 -7.34 5.21
C ALA A 168 3.19 -8.62 4.50
N LEU A 169 3.97 -9.69 4.54
CA LEU A 169 3.66 -10.92 3.80
C LEU A 169 2.55 -11.74 4.47
N GLY A 170 2.58 -11.86 5.80
CA GLY A 170 1.52 -12.50 6.58
C GLY A 170 0.17 -11.80 6.40
N GLY A 171 0.19 -10.46 6.30
CA GLY A 171 -1.00 -9.69 5.96
C GLY A 171 -1.63 -10.11 4.63
N ILE A 172 -0.83 -10.37 3.59
CA ILE A 172 -1.33 -10.85 2.30
C ILE A 172 -2.00 -12.21 2.47
N PHE A 173 -1.36 -13.16 3.16
CA PHE A 173 -1.93 -14.50 3.37
C PHE A 173 -3.27 -14.44 4.12
N LEU A 174 -3.43 -13.52 5.07
CA LEU A 174 -4.69 -13.31 5.78
C LEU A 174 -5.75 -12.63 4.91
N PHE A 175 -5.35 -11.71 4.03
CA PHE A 175 -6.28 -10.94 3.19
C PHE A 175 -6.72 -11.70 1.94
N LEU A 176 -5.89 -12.59 1.40
CA LEU A 176 -6.14 -13.28 0.15
C LEU A 176 -7.47 -14.06 0.11
N PRO A 177 -7.89 -14.79 1.16
CA PRO A 177 -9.21 -15.44 1.18
C PRO A 177 -10.38 -14.45 1.19
N TYR A 178 -10.17 -13.23 1.71
CA TYR A 178 -11.19 -12.18 1.77
C TYR A 178 -11.28 -11.40 0.45
N PHE A 179 -10.16 -11.23 -0.27
CA PHE A 179 -10.04 -10.39 -1.47
C PHE A 179 -11.14 -10.60 -2.55
N PRO A 180 -11.54 -11.85 -2.93
CA PRO A 180 -12.57 -12.09 -3.94
C PRO A 180 -13.96 -11.55 -3.57
N TYR A 181 -14.20 -11.30 -2.28
CA TYR A 181 -15.48 -10.80 -1.78
C TYR A 181 -15.52 -9.28 -1.62
N THR A 182 -14.40 -8.60 -1.93
CA THR A 182 -14.28 -7.16 -1.83
C THR A 182 -14.77 -6.48 -3.10
N LYS A 183 -15.19 -5.22 -3.00
CA LYS A 183 -15.47 -4.42 -4.21
C LYS A 183 -14.20 -4.08 -5.01
N HIS A 184 -13.02 -4.40 -4.48
CA HIS A 184 -11.71 -4.07 -5.04
C HIS A 184 -11.10 -5.23 -5.86
N PHE A 185 -11.88 -6.28 -6.13
CA PHE A 185 -11.49 -7.40 -7.00
C PHE A 185 -11.43 -7.05 -8.50
N HIS A 186 -11.95 -5.87 -8.88
CA HIS A 186 -12.04 -5.40 -10.26
C HIS A 186 -10.68 -5.13 -10.92
#